data_AF-A0A8T6LI23-F1
#
_entry.id   AF-A0A8T6LI23-F1
#
_cell.length_a   1.000
_cell.length_b   1.000
_cell.length_c   1.000
_cell.angle_alpha   90.00
_cell.angle_beta   90.00
_cell.angle_gamma   90.00
#
_symmetry.space_group_name_H-M   'P 1'
#
loop_
_entity.id
_entity.type
_entity.pdbx_description
1 polymer ?
#
loop_
_entity_poly.entity_id
_entity_poly.type
_entity_poly.pdbx_seq_one_letter_code
_entity_poly.pdbx_strand_id
1 'polypeptide(L)' 'MTFLDELRHRAGKRPRRVVFPEGGDPRISEAALAPAAHGHADPLLLGP' A
#
# COMPACT_ATOMS: atom_id res chain seq x y z
N MET A 1 -19.27 9.10 -5.43
CA MET A 1 -18.04 8.93 -4.63
C MET A 1 -18.17 7.61 -3.89
N THR A 2 -17.19 6.71 -4.00
CA THR A 2 -17.24 5.40 -3.34
C THR A 2 -16.47 5.41 -2.02
N PHE A 3 -16.71 4.42 -1.17
CA PHE A 3 -15.94 4.20 0.05
C PHE A 3 -14.41 4.16 -0.22
N LEU A 4 -14.00 3.51 -1.31
CA LEU A 4 -12.58 3.41 -1.66
C LEU A 4 -11.99 4.76 -2.10
N ASP A 5 -12.78 5.60 -2.76
CA ASP A 5 -12.33 6.95 -3.15
C ASP A 5 -12.05 7.82 -1.92
N GLU A 6 -12.93 7.78 -0.92
CA GLU A 6 -12.72 8.50 0.33
C GLU A 6 -11.52 7.94 1.12
N LEU A 7 -11.34 6.63 1.15
CA LEU A 7 -10.21 6.00 1.80
C LEU A 7 -8.89 6.42 1.15
N ARG A 8 -8.82 6.40 -0.18
CA ARG A 8 -7.66 6.86 -0.97
C ARG A 8 -7.36 8.33 -0.73
N HIS A 9 -8.38 9.18 -0.70
CA HIS A 9 -8.24 10.61 -0.38
C HIS A 9 -7.62 10.83 1.01
N ARG A 10 -8.12 10.13 2.03
CA ARG A 10 -7.55 10.21 3.39
C ARG A 10 -6.13 9.68 3.45
N ALA A 11 -5.86 8.55 2.78
CA ALA A 11 -4.55 7.92 2.73
C ALA A 11 -3.50 8.83 2.06
N GLY A 12 -3.86 9.49 0.95
CA GLY A 12 -2.96 10.41 0.24
C GLY A 12 -2.57 11.65 1.05
N LYS A 13 -3.43 12.11 1.97
CA LYS A 13 -3.09 13.23 2.87
C LYS A 13 -2.08 12.88 3.94
N ARG A 14 -2.00 11.60 4.32
CA ARG A 14 -1.10 11.13 5.37
C ARG A 14 -0.72 9.66 5.13
N PRO A 15 0.23 9.41 4.21
CA PRO A 15 0.70 8.07 3.92
C PRO A 15 1.22 7.41 5.19
N ARG A 16 0.87 6.15 5.39
CA ARG A 16 1.33 5.37 6.54
C ARG A 16 2.25 4.26 6.08
N ARG A 17 3.20 3.92 6.94
CA ARG A 17 4.01 2.72 6.74
C ARG A 17 3.16 1.48 6.98
N VAL A 18 3.10 0.59 5.99
CA VAL A 18 2.31 -0.65 6.05
C VAL A 18 3.25 -1.82 5.81
N VAL A 19 3.26 -2.78 6.74
CA VAL A 19 4.13 -3.96 6.64
C VAL A 19 3.42 -5.05 5.83
N PHE A 20 4.15 -5.64 4.89
CA PHE A 20 3.74 -6.78 4.09
C PHE A 20 4.68 -7.95 4.44
N PRO A 21 4.31 -8.83 5.39
CA PRO A 21 5.21 -9.86 5.90
C PRO A 21 5.58 -10.95 4.88
N GLU A 22 4.73 -11.14 3.87
CA GLU A 22 4.85 -12.18 2.85
C GLU A 22 5.45 -11.60 1.55
N GLY A 23 6.49 -10.78 1.66
CA GLY A 23 7.10 -10.08 0.51
C GLY A 23 7.71 -10.99 -0.56
N GLY A 24 7.94 -12.26 -0.24
CA GLY A 24 8.31 -13.28 -1.22
C GLY A 24 7.15 -13.81 -2.08
N ASP A 25 5.89 -13.55 -1.71
CA ASP A 25 4.73 -13.86 -2.56
C ASP A 25 4.59 -12.77 -3.65
N PRO A 26 4.60 -13.13 -4.95
CA PRO A 26 4.45 -12.17 -6.04
C PRO A 26 3.19 -11.31 -5.93
N ARG A 27 2.07 -11.87 -5.47
CA ARG A 27 0.81 -11.12 -5.33
C ARG A 27 0.94 -10.02 -4.28
N ILE A 28 1.69 -10.27 -3.21
CA ILE A 28 1.87 -9.36 -2.10
C ILE A 28 2.85 -8.24 -2.48
N SER A 29 3.97 -8.60 -3.11
CA SER A 29 4.93 -7.62 -3.62
C SER A 29 4.33 -6.73 -4.71
N GLU A 30 3.57 -7.29 -5.65
CA GLU A 30 2.83 -6.51 -6.67
C GLU A 30 1.77 -5.60 -6.03
N ALA A 31 0.98 -6.11 -5.08
CA ALA A 31 -0.04 -5.32 -4.41
C ALA A 31 0.54 -4.14 -3.61
N ALA A 32 1.76 -4.28 -3.07
CA ALA A 32 2.45 -3.22 -2.37
C ALA A 32 2.85 -2.05 -3.29
N LEU A 33 3.09 -2.29 -4.59
CA LEU A 33 3.50 -1.25 -5.53
C LEU A 33 2.38 -0.22 -5.78
N ALA A 34 1.13 -0.67 -5.88
CA ALA A 34 0.00 0.19 -6.20
C ALA A 34 -0.18 1.36 -5.18
N PRO A 35 -0.30 1.14 -3.87
CA PRO A 35 -0.46 2.23 -2.91
C PRO A 35 0.78 3.12 -2.82
N ALA A 36 2.00 2.60 -3.05
CA ALA A 36 3.21 3.41 -3.10
C ALA A 36 3.22 4.36 -4.31
N ALA A 37 2.92 3.84 -5.50
CA ALA A 37 2.92 4.62 -6.75
C ALA A 37 1.91 5.78 -6.73
N HIS A 38 0.80 5.60 -6.01
CA HIS A 38 -0.25 6.61 -5.88
C HIS A 38 -0.09 7.46 -4.61
N GLY A 39 0.99 7.31 -3.84
CA GLY A 39 1.24 8.06 -2.62
C GLY A 39 0.23 7.82 -1.50
N HIS A 40 -0.40 6.64 -1.46
CA HIS A 40 -1.38 6.28 -0.42
C HIS A 40 -0.73 5.61 0.80
N ALA A 41 0.44 4.97 0.63
CA ALA A 41 1.15 4.30 1.72
C ALA A 41 2.65 4.20 1.43
N ASP A 42 3.42 3.88 2.46
CA ASP A 42 4.85 3.54 2.39
C ASP A 42 5.03 2.05 2.73
N PRO A 43 4.99 1.13 1.76
CA PRO A 43 5.10 -0.30 2.02
C PRO A 43 6.47 -0.69 2.59
N LEU A 44 6.48 -1.61 3.55
CA LEU A 44 7.65 -2.32 4.02
C LEU A 44 7.45 -3.82 3.75
N LEU A 45 8.12 -4.36 2.75
CA LEU A 45 8.09 -5.79 2.44
C LEU A 45 9.11 -6.52 3.33
N LEU A 46 8.68 -7.63 3.91
CA LEU A 46 9.56 -8.57 4.62
C LEU A 46 9.63 -9.87 3.84
N GLY A 47 10.80 -10.48 3.76
CA GLY A 47 11.02 -11.70 3.00
C GLY A 47 12.49 -11.84 2.65
N PRO A 48 12.92 -13.04 2.20
CA PRO A 48 14.23 -13.24 1.62
C PRO A 48 14.44 -12.42 0.35
#